data_AF-A0A316MPN8-F1
#
_entry.id   AF-A0A316MPN8-F1
#
_cell.length_a   1.000
_cell.length_b   1.000
_cell.length_c   1.000
_cell.angle_alpha   90.00
_cell.angle_beta   90.00
_cell.angle_gamma   90.00
#
_symmetry.space_group_name_H-M   'P 1'
#
loop_
_entity.id
_entity.type
_entity.pdbx_description
1 polymer ?
#
loop_
_entity_poly.entity_id
_entity_poly.type
_entity_poly.pdbx_seq_one_letter_code
_entity_poly.pdbx_strand_id
1 'polypeptide(L)'
;MFKEPYTTQEKRAVKFGAELLTKHGYGHTIHTPVMEMTEQLKGKGVKISHPTVMQYWQALERMGYAKREMRARMFGVTYRLNRYKFNKLINGAQ
;
A
#
# COMPACT_ATOMS: atom_id res chain seq x y z
N MET A 1 0.21 17.76 2.78
CA MET A 1 1.48 18.10 2.13
C MET A 1 2.05 16.83 1.50
N PHE A 2 2.40 16.84 0.21
CA PHE A 2 3.03 15.69 -0.45
C PHE A 2 4.50 15.60 -0.04
N LYS A 3 4.98 14.39 0.28
CA LYS A 3 6.38 14.15 0.62
C LYS A 3 6.93 13.03 -0.24
N GLU A 4 8.07 13.29 -0.88
CA GLU A 4 8.81 12.26 -1.60
C GLU A 4 9.46 11.26 -0.64
N PRO A 5 9.57 9.97 -1.01
CA PRO A 5 10.16 8.96 -0.15
C PRO A 5 11.66 9.22 0.04
N TYR A 6 12.07 9.48 1.28
CA TYR A 6 13.47 9.78 1.60
C TYR A 6 14.14 8.57 2.26
N THR A 7 13.51 8.03 3.31
CA THR A 7 14.06 6.92 4.09
C THR A 7 13.93 5.58 3.37
N THR A 8 14.76 4.60 3.74
CA THR A 8 14.66 3.24 3.21
C THR A 8 13.28 2.62 3.44
N GLN A 9 12.64 2.90 4.59
CA GLN A 9 11.30 2.41 4.90
C GLN A 9 10.26 3.03 3.96
N GLU A 10 10.33 4.34 3.70
CA GLU A 10 9.43 5.04 2.79
C GLU A 10 9.58 4.53 1.35
N LYS A 11 10.82 4.33 0.88
CA LYS A 11 11.11 3.76 -0.44
C LYS A 11 10.53 2.34 -0.57
N ARG A 12 10.68 1.50 0.46
CA ARG A 12 10.09 0.15 0.50
C ARG A 12 8.56 0.20 0.51
N ALA A 13 7.96 1.14 1.24
CA ALA A 13 6.51 1.31 1.28
C ALA A 13 5.93 1.74 -0.08
N VAL A 14 6.61 2.65 -0.79
CA VAL A 14 6.23 3.05 -2.16
C VAL A 14 6.34 1.87 -3.12
N LYS A 15 7.45 1.11 -3.06
CA LYS A 15 7.63 -0.11 -3.86
C LYS A 15 6.51 -1.11 -3.57
N PHE A 16 6.21 -1.35 -2.30
CA PHE A 16 5.12 -2.22 -1.87
C PHE A 16 3.79 -1.78 -2.50
N GLY A 17 3.44 -0.50 -2.41
CA GLY A 17 2.21 0.03 -3.03
C GLY A 17 2.16 -0.16 -4.55
N ALA A 18 3.29 -0.01 -5.25
CA ALA A 18 3.37 -0.26 -6.68
C ALA A 18 3.23 -1.76 -7.02
N GLU A 19 3.83 -2.65 -6.22
CA GLU A 19 3.73 -4.10 -6.39
C GLU A 19 2.32 -4.63 -6.11
N LEU A 20 1.58 -4.01 -5.18
CA LEU A 20 0.16 -4.31 -4.99
C LEU A 20 -0.63 -4.11 -6.30
N LEU A 21 -0.38 -2.99 -6.99
CA LEU A 21 -1.07 -2.62 -8.24
C LEU A 21 -0.62 -3.41 -9.46
N THR A 22 0.64 -3.84 -9.51
CA THR A 22 1.25 -4.40 -10.74
C THR A 22 1.48 -5.91 -10.69
N LYS A 23 1.73 -6.47 -9.50
CA LYS A 23 2.13 -7.89 -9.34
C LYS A 23 1.14 -8.72 -8.54
N HIS A 24 0.45 -8.11 -7.59
CA HIS A 24 -0.39 -8.85 -6.64
C HIS A 24 -1.88 -8.75 -6.94
N GLY A 25 -2.27 -8.10 -8.04
CA GLY A 25 -3.65 -8.06 -8.53
C GLY A 25 -4.59 -7.18 -7.70
N TYR A 26 -4.06 -6.27 -6.89
CA TYR A 26 -4.88 -5.30 -6.17
C TYR A 26 -5.18 -4.08 -7.05
N GLY A 27 -6.34 -3.48 -6.82
CA GLY A 27 -6.71 -2.21 -7.43
C GLY A 27 -6.26 -0.99 -6.60
N HIS A 28 -6.61 0.19 -7.10
CA HIS A 28 -6.38 1.45 -6.39
C HIS A 28 -7.25 1.64 -5.14
N THR A 29 -8.32 0.84 -5.02
CA THR A 29 -9.16 0.77 -3.83
C THR A 29 -9.08 -0.64 -3.28
N ILE A 30 -8.65 -0.77 -2.03
CA ILE A 30 -8.46 -2.05 -1.36
C ILE A 30 -9.33 -2.08 -0.11
N HIS A 31 -10.24 -3.05 -0.06
CA HIS A 31 -11.15 -3.27 1.07
C HIS A 31 -10.65 -4.39 2.01
N THR A 32 -9.52 -4.98 1.68
CA THR A 32 -8.94 -6.11 2.40
C THR A 32 -8.28 -5.63 3.70
N PRO A 33 -8.66 -6.18 4.86
CA PRO A 33 -7.99 -5.92 6.12
C PRO A 33 -6.49 -6.31 6.06
N VAL A 34 -5.66 -5.63 6.85
CA VAL A 34 -4.20 -5.88 6.85
C VAL A 34 -3.86 -7.34 7.16
N MET A 35 -4.61 -7.98 8.06
CA MET A 35 -4.43 -9.39 8.41
C MET A 35 -4.60 -10.29 7.20
N GLU A 36 -5.73 -10.15 6.51
CA GLU A 36 -6.06 -10.95 5.33
C GLU A 36 -5.11 -10.63 4.15
N MET A 37 -4.78 -9.37 3.93
CA MET A 37 -3.81 -8.96 2.91
C MET A 37 -2.45 -9.62 3.14
N THR A 38 -1.99 -9.64 4.38
CA THR A 38 -0.69 -10.25 4.70
C THR A 38 -0.70 -11.75 4.42
N GLU A 39 -1.77 -12.46 4.78
CA GLU A 39 -1.89 -13.90 4.48
C GLU A 39 -2.01 -14.16 2.97
N GLN A 40 -2.76 -13.33 2.23
CA GLN A 40 -2.83 -13.40 0.77
C GLN A 40 -1.45 -13.16 0.11
N LEU A 41 -0.67 -12.21 0.62
CA LEU A 41 0.68 -11.93 0.12
C LEU A 41 1.66 -13.07 0.45
N LYS A 42 1.59 -13.64 1.66
CA LYS A 42 2.37 -14.83 2.03
C LYS A 42 2.02 -16.03 1.15
N GLY A 43 0.74 -16.26 0.87
CA GLY A 43 0.27 -17.29 -0.06
C GLY A 43 0.80 -17.11 -1.49
N LYS A 44 1.16 -15.87 -1.88
CA LYS A 44 1.84 -15.53 -3.14
C LYS A 44 3.37 -15.57 -3.06
N GLY A 45 3.94 -16.09 -1.97
CA GLY A 45 5.39 -16.21 -1.76
C GLY A 45 6.08 -14.95 -1.24
N VAL A 46 5.33 -13.89 -0.89
CA VAL A 46 5.90 -12.65 -0.35
C VAL A 46 6.27 -12.84 1.12
N LYS A 47 7.55 -12.73 1.44
CA LYS A 47 8.05 -12.79 2.82
C LYS A 47 7.85 -11.44 3.52
N ILE A 48 6.66 -11.21 4.07
CA ILE A 48 6.31 -9.97 4.80
C ILE A 48 5.52 -10.27 6.08
N SER A 49 5.74 -9.47 7.12
CA SER A 49 5.05 -9.58 8.41
C SER A 49 3.88 -8.60 8.51
N HIS A 50 2.86 -8.91 9.33
CA HIS A 50 1.73 -8.01 9.55
C HIS A 50 2.16 -6.62 10.06
N PRO A 51 3.06 -6.49 11.06
CA PRO A 51 3.55 -5.18 11.47
C PRO A 51 4.22 -4.40 10.34
N THR A 52 4.96 -5.08 9.46
CA THR A 52 5.60 -4.44 8.30
C THR A 52 4.55 -3.88 7.33
N VAL A 53 3.48 -4.63 7.04
CA VAL A 53 2.38 -4.13 6.18
C VAL A 53 1.70 -2.91 6.82
N MET A 54 1.44 -2.93 8.14
CA MET A 54 0.89 -1.77 8.85
C MET A 54 1.80 -0.55 8.76
N GLN A 55 3.10 -0.72 8.97
CA GLN A 55 4.10 0.35 8.86
C GLN A 55 4.17 0.93 7.44
N TYR A 56 4.06 0.09 6.41
CA TYR A 56 4.03 0.56 5.02
C TYR A 56 2.77 1.39 4.73
N TRP A 57 1.60 0.96 5.20
CA TRP A 57 0.38 1.76 5.09
C TRP A 57 0.50 3.12 5.76
N GLN A 58 1.03 3.16 6.99
CA GLN A 58 1.28 4.41 7.71
C GLN A 58 2.24 5.34 6.97
N ALA A 59 3.33 4.80 6.41
CA ALA A 59 4.28 5.56 5.62
C ALA A 59 3.64 6.13 4.34
N LEU A 60 2.87 5.31 3.62
CA LEU A 60 2.15 5.72 2.42
C LEU A 60 1.12 6.82 2.74
N GLU A 61 0.39 6.71 3.85
CA GLU A 61 -0.55 7.73 4.31
C GLU A 61 0.16 9.05 4.64
N ARG A 62 1.24 9.00 5.42
CA ARG A 62 2.03 10.17 5.80
C ARG A 62 2.58 10.94 4.59
N MET A 63 2.99 10.22 3.55
CA MET A 63 3.48 10.79 2.29
C MET A 63 2.35 11.18 1.32
N GLY A 64 1.10 10.82 1.63
CA GLY A 64 -0.08 11.07 0.80
C GLY A 64 -0.17 10.18 -0.44
N TYR A 65 0.51 9.03 -0.45
CA TYR A 65 0.35 7.99 -1.47
C TYR A 65 -0.88 7.13 -1.22
N ALA A 66 -1.34 7.04 0.03
CA ALA A 66 -2.57 6.34 0.38
C ALA A 66 -3.46 7.23 1.27
N LYS A 67 -4.76 6.95 1.26
CA LYS A 67 -5.73 7.45 2.23
C LYS A 67 -6.46 6.29 2.87
N ARG A 68 -6.57 6.31 4.19
CA ARG A 68 -7.37 5.36 4.96
C ARG A 68 -8.77 5.91 5.17
N GLU A 69 -9.77 5.09 4.89
CA GLU A 69 -11.16 5.37 5.22
C GLU A 69 -11.66 4.26 6.15
N MET A 70 -11.98 4.64 7.40
CA MET A 70 -12.64 3.73 8.33
C MET A 70 -14.11 3.58 7.95
N ARG A 71 -14.57 2.34 7.77
CA ARG A 71 -15.99 2.00 7.68
C ARG A 71 -16.50 1.52 9.03
N ALA A 72 -17.81 1.58 9.24
CA ALA A 72 -18.52 1.22 10.48
C ALA A 72 -18.42 -0.26 10.93
N ARG A 73 -17.62 -1.12 10.28
CA ARG A 73 -17.39 -2.51 10.69
C ARG A 73 -16.04 -2.67 11.38
N MET A 74 -15.95 -3.56 12.38
CA MET A 74 -14.77 -3.80 13.23
C MET A 74 -13.44 -4.00 12.48
N PHE A 75 -13.46 -4.43 11.21
CA PHE A 75 -12.26 -4.60 10.37
C PHE A 75 -12.33 -3.85 9.03
N GLY A 76 -13.31 -2.95 8.85
CA GLY A 76 -13.61 -2.31 7.57
C GLY A 76 -12.69 -1.14 7.25
N VAL A 77 -11.40 -1.38 7.06
CA VAL A 77 -10.50 -0.35 6.52
C VAL A 77 -10.52 -0.40 5.00
N THR A 78 -10.80 0.73 4.36
CA THR A 78 -10.59 0.91 2.93
C THR A 78 -9.35 1.75 2.70
N TYR A 79 -8.38 1.19 1.97
CA TYR A 79 -7.21 1.92 1.50
C TYR A 79 -7.44 2.41 0.09
N ARG A 80 -7.24 3.71 -0.12
CA ARG A 80 -7.26 4.35 -1.44
C ARG A 80 -5.86 4.79 -1.82
N LEU A 81 -5.26 4.10 -2.79
CA LEU A 81 -3.97 4.45 -3.36
C LEU A 81 -4.13 5.63 -4.33
N ASN A 82 -3.21 6.59 -4.28
CA ASN A 82 -3.24 7.78 -5.12
C ASN A 82 -2.88 7.42 -6.57
N ARG A 83 -3.90 7.34 -7.42
CA ARG A 83 -3.79 6.94 -8.82
C ARG A 83 -2.75 7.76 -9.60
N TYR A 84 -2.77 9.07 -9.47
CA TYR A 84 -1.84 9.94 -10.18
C TYR A 84 -0.38 9.68 -9.77
N LYS A 85 -0.12 9.51 -8.48
CA LYS A 85 1.23 9.25 -7.96
C LYS A 85 1.76 7.90 -8.38
N PHE A 86 0.94 6.84 -8.22
CA PHE A 86 1.37 5.50 -8.62
C PHE A 86 1.50 5.36 -10.13
N ASN A 87 0.61 5.97 -10.92
CA ASN A 87 0.76 5.99 -12.38
C ASN A 87 2.04 6.70 -12.81
N LYS A 88 2.41 7.83 -12.18
CA LYS A 88 3.68 8.52 -12.48
C LYS A 88 4.89 7.63 -12.15
N LEU A 89 4.84 6.88 -11.06
CA LEU A 89 5.91 5.96 -10.68
C LEU A 89 6.00 4.73 -11.59
N ILE A 90 4.86 4.17 -11.99
CA ILE A 90 4.78 2.95 -12.80
C ILE A 90 5.12 3.27 -14.26
N ASN A 91 4.56 4.35 -14.81
CA ASN A 91 4.71 4.70 -16.23
C ASN A 91 5.90 5.61 -16.50
N GLY A 92 6.39 6.36 -15.49
CA GLY A 92 7.61 7.18 -15.62
C GLY A 92 8.90 6.39 -15.42
N ALA A 93 8.80 5.08 -15.17
CA ALA A 93 9.92 4.14 -15.13
C ALA A 93 10.08 3.35 -16.44
N GLN A 94 9.25 3.63 -17.45
CA GLN A 94 9.39 3.17 -18.83
C GLN A 94 10.03 4.28 -19.67
#